data_AF-A0A0M2RVM3-F1
#
_entry.id   AF-A0A0M2RVM3-F1
#
_cell.length_a   1.000
_cell.length_b   1.000
_cell.length_c   1.000
_cell.angle_alpha   90.00
_cell.angle_beta   90.00
_cell.angle_gamma   90.00
#
_symmetry.space_group_name_H-M   'P 1'
#
loop_
_entity.id
_entity.type
_entity.pdbx_description
1 polymer ?
#
loop_
_entity_poly.entity_id
_entity_poly.type
_entity_poly.pdbx_seq_one_letter_code
_entity_poly.pdbx_strand_id
1 'polypeptide(L)'
;MKEAVPMTVTHADLLALWSETHVRLLDREAVDGLGLPDDAVRVLVDVGLPVHVGHYGFEPVPPRLFTPASGTGTWCQIGRDEGGDFSLDLATEALWSCVDTPELPTRFVNTTVSAFVELLCSAVRGRRDHAGDVSANYDALHTAVSKVDPRALDDDENYWSVILEQMEIGLF
;
A
#
# COMPACT_ATOMS: atom_id res chain seq x y z
N MET A 1 12.65 11.68 14.39
CA MET A 1 12.73 10.73 13.26
C MET A 1 12.72 9.33 13.86
N LYS A 2 11.58 8.62 13.80
CA LYS A 2 11.58 7.18 14.09
C LYS A 2 12.20 6.51 12.87
N GLU A 3 13.22 5.68 13.06
CA GLU A 3 13.76 4.84 11.99
C GLU A 3 12.63 3.94 11.48
N ALA A 4 12.36 3.99 10.18
CA ALA A 4 11.45 3.05 9.54
C ALA A 4 12.02 1.64 9.72
N VAL A 5 11.16 0.67 10.03
CA VAL A 5 11.56 -0.74 10.09
C VAL A 5 12.08 -1.11 8.68
N PRO A 6 13.30 -1.64 8.55
CA PRO A 6 13.85 -1.96 7.25
C PRO A 6 13.02 -3.04 6.58
N MET A 7 12.67 -2.82 5.31
CA MET A 7 11.92 -3.78 4.51
C MET A 7 12.65 -5.11 4.43
N THR A 8 11.89 -6.17 4.69
CA THR A 8 12.28 -7.57 4.67
C THR A 8 11.79 -8.30 3.42
N VAL A 9 10.70 -7.81 2.80
CA VAL A 9 10.14 -8.37 1.56
C VAL A 9 11.03 -8.07 0.36
N THR A 10 11.28 -9.09 -0.46
CA THR A 10 12.06 -9.01 -1.70
C THR A 10 11.18 -9.24 -2.94
N HIS A 11 11.74 -8.99 -4.13
CA HIS A 11 11.06 -9.35 -5.38
C HIS A 11 10.69 -10.84 -5.43
N ALA A 12 11.59 -11.72 -4.98
CA ALA A 12 11.35 -13.16 -4.95
C ALA A 12 10.18 -13.55 -4.03
N ASP A 13 9.99 -12.84 -2.91
CA ASP A 13 8.84 -13.02 -2.03
C ASP A 13 7.52 -12.66 -2.72
N LEU A 14 7.50 -11.56 -3.47
CA LEU A 14 6.33 -11.17 -4.26
C LEU A 14 6.02 -12.19 -5.35
N LEU A 15 7.04 -12.66 -6.08
CA LEU A 15 6.86 -13.70 -7.09
C LEU A 15 6.34 -15.00 -6.50
N ALA A 16 6.76 -15.37 -5.29
CA ALA A 16 6.27 -16.57 -4.61
C ALA A 16 4.79 -16.46 -4.19
N LEU A 17 4.27 -15.25 -3.99
CA LEU A 17 2.88 -15.01 -3.59
C LEU A 17 1.94 -14.76 -4.78
N TRP A 18 2.39 -14.03 -5.80
CA TRP A 18 1.56 -13.56 -6.91
C TRP A 18 1.96 -14.10 -8.30
N SER A 19 3.10 -14.78 -8.44
CA SER A 19 3.73 -15.14 -9.72
C SER A 19 4.18 -13.93 -10.56
N GLU A 20 5.01 -14.18 -11.58
CA GLU A 20 5.59 -13.14 -12.45
C GLU A 20 4.55 -12.29 -13.18
N THR A 21 3.41 -12.87 -13.56
CA THR A 21 2.38 -12.15 -14.34
C THR A 21 1.58 -11.16 -13.50
N HIS A 22 1.69 -11.21 -12.17
CA HIS A 22 0.95 -10.34 -11.25
C HIS A 22 1.87 -9.52 -10.35
N VAL A 23 3.14 -9.35 -10.72
CA VAL A 23 4.05 -8.40 -10.08
C VAL A 23 4.54 -7.42 -11.14
N ARG A 24 4.32 -6.13 -10.91
CA ARG A 24 4.74 -5.07 -11.82
C ARG A 24 5.94 -4.33 -11.27
N LEU A 25 7.03 -4.39 -12.02
CA LEU A 25 8.14 -3.45 -11.92
C LEU A 25 7.92 -2.30 -12.88
N LEU A 26 8.42 -1.12 -12.53
CA LEU A 26 8.52 0.02 -13.43
C LEU A 26 9.93 0.14 -13.97
N ASP A 27 10.04 0.64 -15.20
CA ASP A 27 11.34 1.01 -15.76
C ASP A 27 11.92 2.20 -14.97
N ARG A 28 13.22 2.19 -14.72
CA ARG A 28 13.93 3.29 -14.03
C ARG A 28 13.62 4.64 -14.68
N GLU A 29 13.64 4.70 -16.01
CA GLU A 29 13.36 5.91 -16.77
C GLU A 29 11.97 6.49 -16.51
N ALA A 30 10.99 5.64 -16.14
CA ALA A 30 9.62 6.07 -15.86
C ALA A 30 9.48 6.78 -14.51
N VAL A 31 10.46 6.63 -13.61
CA VAL A 31 10.45 7.23 -12.27
C VAL A 31 11.55 8.28 -12.07
N ASP A 32 12.53 8.34 -12.98
CA ASP A 32 13.56 9.37 -12.97
C ASP A 32 12.95 10.77 -13.18
N GLY A 33 13.47 11.74 -12.43
CA GLY A 33 13.00 13.14 -12.50
C GLY A 33 11.66 13.41 -11.82
N LEU A 34 10.98 12.39 -11.27
CA LEU A 34 9.73 12.57 -10.52
C LEU A 34 9.95 13.03 -9.07
N GLY A 35 11.19 13.02 -8.57
CA GLY A 35 11.51 13.38 -7.19
C GLY A 35 10.91 12.41 -6.17
N LEU A 36 10.74 11.13 -6.54
CA LEU A 36 10.24 10.11 -5.64
C LEU A 36 11.24 9.82 -4.51
N PRO A 37 10.77 9.49 -3.30
CA PRO A 37 11.63 9.02 -2.21
C PRO A 37 12.40 7.75 -2.59
N ASP A 38 13.62 7.59 -2.05
CA ASP A 38 14.46 6.42 -2.31
C ASP A 38 13.75 5.10 -1.99
N ASP A 39 12.91 5.08 -0.94
CA ASP A 39 12.10 3.91 -0.59
C ASP A 39 11.09 3.55 -1.70
N ALA A 40 10.37 4.54 -2.20
CA ALA A 40 9.41 4.36 -3.29
C ALA A 40 10.13 3.91 -4.57
N VAL A 41 11.27 4.52 -4.89
CA VAL A 41 12.13 4.17 -6.04
C VAL A 41 12.55 2.71 -5.97
N ARG A 42 13.06 2.26 -4.81
CA ARG A 42 13.49 0.88 -4.57
C ARG A 42 12.33 -0.09 -4.74
N VAL A 43 11.17 0.20 -4.18
CA VAL A 43 10.01 -0.68 -4.34
C VAL A 43 9.56 -0.72 -5.80
N LEU A 44 9.37 0.42 -6.45
CA LEU A 44 8.80 0.47 -7.79
C LEU A 44 9.70 -0.19 -8.86
N VAL A 45 11.03 -0.13 -8.69
CA VAL A 45 11.98 -0.58 -9.72
C VAL A 45 12.70 -1.88 -9.37
N ASP A 46 12.94 -2.18 -8.10
CA ASP A 46 13.73 -3.35 -7.71
C ASP A 46 12.86 -4.48 -7.11
N VAL A 47 11.80 -4.13 -6.37
CA VAL A 47 10.96 -5.12 -5.67
C VAL A 47 9.68 -5.44 -6.44
N GLY A 48 9.02 -4.41 -6.98
CA GLY A 48 7.75 -4.48 -7.68
C GLY A 48 6.55 -4.29 -6.77
N LEU A 49 5.40 -4.13 -7.41
CA LEU A 49 4.10 -4.02 -6.76
C LEU A 49 3.19 -5.17 -7.24
N PRO A 50 2.41 -5.81 -6.34
CA PRO A 50 1.44 -6.80 -6.75
C PRO A 50 0.32 -6.15 -7.58
N VAL A 51 -0.16 -6.87 -8.59
CA VAL A 51 -1.27 -6.50 -9.46
C VAL A 51 -2.50 -7.29 -9.04
N HIS A 52 -3.63 -6.62 -8.85
CA HIS A 52 -4.91 -7.24 -8.44
C HIS A 52 -4.81 -8.02 -7.11
N VAL A 53 -4.66 -7.30 -6.00
CA VAL A 53 -4.46 -7.87 -4.66
C VAL A 53 -5.74 -8.43 -4.02
N GLY A 54 -6.67 -8.91 -4.83
CA GLY A 54 -7.98 -9.40 -4.39
C GLY A 54 -8.76 -8.31 -3.65
N HIS A 55 -9.20 -8.62 -2.43
CA HIS A 55 -10.04 -7.74 -1.60
C HIS A 55 -9.28 -6.55 -0.99
N TYR A 56 -7.95 -6.51 -1.12
CA TYR A 56 -7.13 -5.38 -0.67
C TYR A 56 -6.95 -4.31 -1.76
N GLY A 57 -7.77 -4.32 -2.81
CA GLY A 57 -7.92 -3.23 -3.79
C GLY A 57 -6.65 -2.44 -4.11
N PHE A 58 -5.84 -2.91 -5.05
CA PHE A 58 -4.72 -2.13 -5.59
C PHE A 58 -4.28 -2.64 -6.96
N GLU A 59 -4.13 -1.71 -7.90
CA GLU A 59 -3.60 -1.91 -9.24
C GLU A 59 -2.50 -0.85 -9.50
N PRO A 60 -1.26 -1.26 -9.78
CA PRO A 60 -0.19 -0.33 -10.11
C PRO A 60 -0.46 0.41 -11.43
N VAL A 61 -0.30 1.73 -11.43
CA VAL A 61 -0.43 2.58 -12.62
C VAL A 61 0.88 3.30 -12.93
N PRO A 62 1.12 3.76 -14.17
CA PRO A 62 2.27 4.61 -14.47
C PRO A 62 2.30 5.84 -13.55
N PRO A 63 3.43 6.14 -12.89
CA PRO A 63 3.52 7.24 -11.96
C PRO A 63 3.21 8.58 -12.60
N ARG A 64 2.40 9.39 -11.91
CA ARG A 64 1.97 10.69 -12.42
C ARG A 64 2.01 11.74 -11.32
N LEU A 65 2.76 12.82 -11.56
CA LEU A 65 2.77 13.98 -10.68
C LEU A 65 1.48 14.79 -10.83
N PHE A 66 0.97 15.28 -9.72
CA PHE A 66 -0.17 16.18 -9.69
C PHE A 66 -0.14 17.07 -8.44
N THR A 67 -1.01 18.08 -8.44
CA THR A 67 -1.35 18.87 -7.25
C THR A 67 -2.83 18.61 -6.96
N PRO A 68 -3.18 18.12 -5.77
CA PRO A 68 -4.56 17.78 -5.44
C PRO A 68 -5.45 19.01 -5.46
N ALA A 69 -6.71 18.84 -5.88
CA ALA A 69 -7.68 19.94 -5.89
C ALA A 69 -7.90 20.56 -4.50
N SER A 70 -7.69 19.79 -3.44
CA SER A 70 -7.94 20.17 -2.04
C SER A 70 -6.83 21.02 -1.40
N GLY A 71 -5.67 21.21 -2.05
CA GLY A 71 -4.57 21.90 -1.36
C GLY A 71 -3.27 22.12 -2.13
N THR A 72 -2.18 22.09 -1.36
CA THR A 72 -0.82 22.43 -1.80
C THR A 72 0.10 21.22 -1.70
N GLY A 73 1.17 21.25 -2.48
CA GLY A 73 2.18 20.19 -2.49
C GLY A 73 2.24 19.48 -3.84
N THR A 74 3.21 18.59 -3.96
CA THR A 74 3.38 17.75 -5.14
C THR A 74 3.18 16.31 -4.72
N TRP A 75 2.26 15.65 -5.40
CA TRP A 75 1.87 14.29 -5.13
C TRP A 75 2.20 13.42 -6.34
N CYS A 76 2.41 12.13 -6.12
CA CYS A 76 2.62 11.18 -7.19
C CYS A 76 1.66 10.00 -7.07
N GLN A 77 0.75 9.87 -8.03
CA GLN A 77 -0.12 8.71 -8.13
C GLN A 77 0.71 7.50 -8.56
N ILE A 78 0.59 6.37 -7.86
CA ILE A 78 1.30 5.11 -8.16
C ILE A 78 0.36 3.91 -8.31
N GLY A 79 -0.88 4.04 -7.86
CA GLY A 79 -1.87 2.98 -7.98
C GLY A 79 -3.30 3.50 -8.05
N ARG A 80 -4.23 2.57 -8.19
CA ARG A 80 -5.67 2.79 -8.09
C ARG A 80 -6.36 1.52 -7.62
N ASP A 81 -7.62 1.64 -7.24
CA ASP A 81 -8.54 0.51 -7.10
C ASP A 81 -9.91 0.87 -7.72
N GLU A 82 -10.95 0.10 -7.40
CA GLU A 82 -12.32 0.41 -7.84
C GLU A 82 -12.88 1.69 -7.20
N GLY A 83 -12.32 2.13 -6.07
CA GLY A 83 -12.75 3.30 -5.32
C GLY A 83 -12.00 4.57 -5.72
N GLY A 84 -10.68 4.56 -5.82
CA GLY A 84 -9.91 5.78 -6.03
C GLY A 84 -8.44 5.56 -6.36
N ASP A 85 -7.66 6.62 -6.21
CA ASP A 85 -6.22 6.64 -6.46
C ASP A 85 -5.41 6.27 -5.21
N PHE A 86 -4.22 5.74 -5.41
CA PHE A 86 -3.19 5.60 -4.39
C PHE A 86 -2.01 6.51 -4.75
N SER A 87 -1.71 7.44 -3.86
CA SER A 87 -0.84 8.58 -4.15
C SER A 87 0.15 8.84 -3.01
N LEU A 88 1.40 9.10 -3.39
CA LEU A 88 2.47 9.51 -2.48
C LEU A 88 2.44 11.02 -2.29
N ASP A 89 2.47 11.45 -1.03
CA ASP A 89 2.82 12.83 -0.69
C ASP A 89 4.35 12.97 -0.75
N LEU A 90 4.89 13.73 -1.69
CA LEU A 90 6.35 13.86 -1.83
C LEU A 90 6.99 14.69 -0.71
N ALA A 91 6.21 15.40 0.10
CA ALA A 91 6.73 16.14 1.25
C ALA A 91 6.89 15.25 2.49
N THR A 92 6.01 14.25 2.67
CA THR A 92 6.01 13.37 3.84
C THR A 92 6.39 11.93 3.53
N GLU A 93 6.50 11.59 2.25
CA GLU A 93 6.79 10.25 1.70
C GLU A 93 5.68 9.20 1.96
N ALA A 94 4.61 9.62 2.63
CA ALA A 94 3.50 8.77 2.99
C ALA A 94 2.61 8.42 1.79
N LEU A 95 2.06 7.21 1.82
CA LEU A 95 1.06 6.72 0.89
C LEU A 95 -0.34 7.01 1.43
N TRP A 96 -1.19 7.52 0.55
CA TRP A 96 -2.58 7.85 0.83
C TRP A 96 -3.49 7.30 -0.28
N SER A 97 -4.77 7.11 0.03
CA SER A 97 -5.80 6.77 -0.96
C SER A 97 -6.85 7.86 -1.11
N CYS A 98 -7.48 7.93 -2.28
CA CYS A 98 -8.56 8.88 -2.62
C CYS A 98 -8.16 10.35 -2.41
N VAL A 99 -6.98 10.75 -2.90
CA VAL A 99 -6.45 12.10 -2.69
C VAL A 99 -7.08 13.12 -3.67
N ASP A 100 -7.33 12.71 -4.90
CA ASP A 100 -7.94 13.55 -5.95
C ASP A 100 -9.30 13.01 -6.40
N THR A 101 -10.00 12.31 -5.50
CA THR A 101 -11.30 11.67 -5.73
C THR A 101 -12.35 12.27 -4.79
N PRO A 102 -13.05 13.35 -5.18
CA PRO A 102 -13.86 14.16 -4.26
C PRO A 102 -15.07 13.44 -3.67
N GLU A 103 -15.53 12.34 -4.28
CA GLU A 103 -16.65 11.54 -3.80
C GLU A 103 -16.29 10.60 -2.65
N LEU A 104 -14.99 10.38 -2.39
CA LEU A 104 -14.50 9.46 -1.38
C LEU A 104 -13.59 10.16 -0.36
N PRO A 105 -13.61 9.74 0.91
CA PRO A 105 -12.73 10.35 1.89
C PRO A 105 -11.28 9.89 1.65
N THR A 106 -10.37 10.86 1.71
CA THR A 106 -8.93 10.61 1.66
C THR A 106 -8.49 9.85 2.90
N ARG A 107 -7.72 8.78 2.74
CA ARG A 107 -7.26 7.95 3.86
C ARG A 107 -5.75 7.82 3.86
N PHE A 108 -5.16 7.86 5.05
CA PHE A 108 -3.77 7.47 5.20
C PHE A 108 -3.67 5.95 5.02
N VAL A 109 -2.69 5.52 4.23
CA VAL A 109 -2.43 4.10 3.97
C VAL A 109 -1.23 3.65 4.76
N ASN A 110 -0.05 4.21 4.46
CA ASN A 110 1.20 3.84 5.14
C ASN A 110 2.20 4.99 5.13
N THR A 111 3.14 4.95 6.06
CA THR A 111 4.24 5.91 6.17
C THR A 111 5.22 5.80 4.99
N THR A 112 5.33 4.62 4.37
CA THR A 112 6.21 4.37 3.22
C THR A 112 5.58 3.34 2.26
N VAL A 113 6.05 3.30 1.01
CA VAL A 113 5.61 2.29 0.03
C VAL A 113 6.06 0.89 0.46
N SER A 114 7.25 0.77 1.06
CA SER A 114 7.73 -0.52 1.56
C SER A 114 6.83 -1.09 2.65
N ALA A 115 6.42 -0.28 3.62
CA ALA A 115 5.49 -0.72 4.67
C ALA A 115 4.18 -1.24 4.07
N PHE A 116 3.65 -0.55 3.06
CA PHE A 116 2.46 -1.01 2.33
C PHE A 116 2.68 -2.39 1.69
N VAL A 117 3.78 -2.59 0.97
CA VAL A 117 4.09 -3.88 0.32
C VAL A 117 4.31 -5.00 1.34
N GLU A 118 4.98 -4.72 2.46
CA GLU A 118 5.14 -5.70 3.55
C GLU A 118 3.80 -6.15 4.13
N LEU A 119 2.88 -5.20 4.33
CA LEU A 119 1.56 -5.48 4.88
C LEU A 119 0.66 -6.20 3.89
N LEU A 120 0.73 -5.89 2.59
CA LEU A 120 0.05 -6.68 1.55
C LEU A 120 0.53 -8.14 1.56
N CYS A 121 1.85 -8.36 1.65
CA CYS A 121 2.41 -9.71 1.76
C CYS A 121 1.90 -10.44 3.01
N SER A 122 1.88 -9.74 4.14
CA SER A 122 1.40 -10.28 5.41
C SER A 122 -0.08 -10.63 5.35
N ALA A 123 -0.90 -9.77 4.75
CA ALA A 123 -2.34 -9.98 4.59
C ALA A 123 -2.64 -11.19 3.71
N VAL A 124 -1.96 -11.34 2.57
CA VAL A 124 -2.16 -12.49 1.68
C VAL A 124 -1.66 -13.80 2.31
N ARG A 125 -0.53 -13.77 3.01
CA ARG A 125 -0.04 -14.94 3.78
C ARG A 125 -1.03 -15.33 4.87
N GLY A 126 -1.50 -14.37 5.67
CA GLY A 126 -2.51 -14.60 6.71
C GLY A 126 -3.77 -15.25 6.15
N ARG A 127 -4.33 -14.72 5.05
CA ARG A 127 -5.53 -15.29 4.43
C ARG A 127 -5.33 -16.72 3.93
N ARG A 128 -4.14 -17.02 3.39
CA ARG A 128 -3.80 -18.37 2.92
C ARG A 128 -3.61 -19.34 4.08
N ASP A 129 -2.88 -18.91 5.11
CA ASP A 129 -2.48 -19.78 6.22
C ASP A 129 -3.64 -19.99 7.23
N HIS A 130 -4.61 -19.07 7.26
CA HIS A 130 -5.82 -19.12 8.08
C HIS A 130 -7.10 -19.19 7.24
N ALA A 131 -7.06 -19.90 6.10
CA ALA A 131 -8.21 -19.99 5.20
C ALA A 131 -9.47 -20.51 5.92
N GLY A 132 -10.52 -19.68 5.94
CA GLY A 132 -11.79 -19.97 6.62
C GLY A 132 -11.84 -19.60 8.10
N ASP A 133 -10.72 -19.16 8.69
CA ASP A 133 -10.66 -18.63 10.07
C ASP A 133 -10.42 -17.11 10.02
N VAL A 134 -11.52 -16.36 9.95
CA VAL A 134 -11.49 -14.89 9.84
C VAL A 134 -10.86 -14.25 11.09
N SER A 135 -11.08 -14.82 12.28
CA SER A 135 -10.54 -14.29 13.52
C SER A 135 -9.02 -14.41 13.56
N ALA A 136 -8.49 -15.59 13.20
CA ALA A 136 -7.04 -15.78 13.15
C ALA A 136 -6.37 -14.92 12.07
N ASN A 137 -7.04 -14.74 10.91
CA ASN A 137 -6.54 -13.85 9.86
C ASN A 137 -6.54 -12.38 10.32
N TYR A 138 -7.59 -11.93 11.01
CA TYR A 138 -7.66 -10.60 11.60
C TYR A 138 -6.52 -10.37 12.60
N ASP A 139 -6.34 -11.28 13.56
CA ASP A 139 -5.32 -11.14 14.60
C ASP A 139 -3.90 -11.08 14.00
N ALA A 140 -3.65 -11.90 12.97
CA ALA A 140 -2.40 -11.91 12.24
C ALA A 140 -2.15 -10.59 11.51
N LEU A 141 -3.15 -10.06 10.81
CA LEU A 141 -3.03 -8.79 10.09
C LEU A 141 -2.89 -7.61 11.04
N HIS A 142 -3.74 -7.50 12.07
CA HIS A 142 -3.65 -6.45 13.08
C HIS A 142 -2.26 -6.43 13.74
N THR A 143 -1.73 -7.60 14.09
CA THR A 143 -0.37 -7.74 14.65
C THR A 143 0.69 -7.27 13.67
N ALA A 144 0.57 -7.62 12.38
CA ALA A 144 1.51 -7.19 11.35
C ALA A 144 1.49 -5.67 11.18
N VAL A 145 0.31 -5.05 11.04
CA VAL A 145 0.17 -3.59 10.89
C VAL A 145 0.75 -2.87 12.10
N SER A 146 0.39 -3.29 13.31
CA SER A 146 0.91 -2.70 14.57
C SER A 146 2.43 -2.73 14.67
N LYS A 147 3.08 -3.72 14.05
CA LYS A 147 4.53 -3.90 14.08
C LYS A 147 5.25 -3.12 12.98
N VAL A 148 4.74 -3.19 11.75
CA VAL A 148 5.39 -2.60 10.57
C VAL A 148 5.16 -1.08 10.53
N ASP A 149 3.92 -0.65 10.75
CA ASP A 149 3.53 0.74 10.64
C ASP A 149 2.34 1.05 11.57
N PRO A 150 2.60 1.23 12.88
CA PRO A 150 1.52 1.44 13.85
C PRO A 150 0.67 2.67 13.53
N ARG A 151 1.22 3.67 12.83
CA ARG A 151 0.49 4.87 12.40
C ARG A 151 -0.69 4.53 11.51
N ALA A 152 -0.62 3.44 10.76
CA ALA A 152 -1.73 2.96 9.93
C ALA A 152 -2.98 2.59 10.73
N LEU A 153 -2.87 2.43 12.06
CA LEU A 153 -3.98 2.16 12.99
C LEU A 153 -4.27 3.31 13.96
N ASP A 154 -3.60 4.46 13.83
CA ASP A 154 -3.76 5.59 14.75
C ASP A 154 -5.14 6.29 14.62
N ASP A 155 -5.87 6.02 13.53
CA ASP A 155 -7.17 6.59 13.19
C ASP A 155 -8.08 5.50 12.59
N ASP A 156 -9.37 5.49 12.95
CA ASP A 156 -10.34 4.48 12.49
C ASP A 156 -10.72 4.65 11.01
N GLU A 157 -10.51 5.84 10.45
CA GLU A 157 -10.72 6.11 9.02
C GLU A 157 -9.51 5.73 8.15
N ASN A 158 -8.37 5.35 8.75
CA ASN A 158 -7.22 4.89 7.98
C ASN A 158 -7.53 3.62 7.19
N TYR A 159 -6.82 3.44 6.07
CA TYR A 159 -7.05 2.33 5.15
C TYR A 159 -7.01 0.96 5.85
N TRP A 160 -5.98 0.69 6.65
CA TRP A 160 -5.85 -0.60 7.33
C TRP A 160 -6.86 -0.81 8.46
N SER A 161 -7.26 0.25 9.15
CA SER A 161 -8.34 0.22 10.14
C SER A 161 -9.66 -0.19 9.48
N VAL A 162 -10.00 0.42 8.34
CA VAL A 162 -11.19 0.08 7.55
C VAL A 162 -11.15 -1.36 7.03
N ILE A 163 -9.99 -1.83 6.54
CA ILE A 163 -9.83 -3.21 6.08
C ILE A 163 -10.06 -4.21 7.23
N LEU A 164 -9.51 -3.93 8.42
CA LEU A 164 -9.68 -4.77 9.60
C LEU A 164 -11.14 -4.79 10.07
N GLU A 165 -11.81 -3.62 10.12
CA GLU A 165 -13.24 -3.54 10.42
C GLU A 165 -14.07 -4.37 9.43
N GLN A 166 -13.82 -4.21 8.12
CA GLN A 166 -14.50 -4.98 7.06
C GLN A 166 -14.33 -6.50 7.23
N MET A 167 -13.16 -6.95 7.68
CA MET A 167 -12.94 -8.36 8.02
C MET A 167 -13.80 -8.80 9.21
N GLU A 168 -13.89 -8.00 10.28
CA GLU A 168 -14.72 -8.32 11.45
C GLU A 168 -16.21 -8.44 11.11
N ILE A 169 -16.72 -7.57 10.25
CA ILE A 169 -18.13 -7.56 9.85
C ILE A 169 -18.46 -8.49 8.68
N GLY A 170 -17.47 -9.26 8.19
CA GLY A 170 -17.67 -10.31 7.18
C GLY A 170 -17.84 -9.83 5.75
N LEU A 171 -17.19 -8.72 5.37
CA LEU A 171 -17.18 -8.19 3.99
C LEU A 171 -15.97 -8.66 3.16
N PHE A 172 -15.30 -9.75 3.56
CA PHE A 172 -14.04 -10.28 2.99
C PHE A 172 -14.08 -11.77 2.63
#